data_AF-R9LDJ6-F1
#
_entry.id   AF-R9LDJ6-F1
#
_cell.length_a   1.000
_cell.length_b   1.000
_cell.length_c   1.000
_cell.angle_alpha   90.00
_cell.angle_beta   90.00
_cell.angle_gamma   90.00
#
_symmetry.space_group_name_H-M   'P 1'
#
loop_
_entity.id
_entity.type
_entity.pdbx_description
1 polymer ?
#
loop_
_entity_poly.entity_id
_entity_poly.type
_entity_poly.pdbx_seq_one_letter_code
_entity_poly.pdbx_strand_id
1 'polypeptide(L)'
;MLDKFLVKLLGNGIIVIVMVMLLSNASFISALLTALALSILAYLFGDYFILPRTNNAIATVVDAFLVFILLWAIAANAEWTLSLSEILAITIVMGVFEWFLHAWMLRDGIRRDSSVRVRDAR
;
A
#
# COMPACT_ATOMS: atom_id res chain seq x y z
N MET A 1 4.89 -0.96 -15.81
CA MET A 1 3.79 -1.55 -15.00
C MET A 1 4.39 -2.30 -13.82
N LEU A 2 5.25 -3.29 -14.07
CA LEU A 2 5.91 -4.08 -13.03
C LEU A 2 6.79 -3.25 -12.07
N ASP A 3 7.60 -2.31 -12.60
CA ASP A 3 8.51 -1.50 -11.78
C ASP A 3 7.78 -0.68 -10.71
N LYS A 4 6.60 -0.14 -11.05
CA LYS A 4 5.76 0.66 -10.15
C LYS A 4 5.16 -0.21 -9.05
N PHE A 5 4.71 -1.42 -9.40
CA PHE A 5 4.21 -2.39 -8.44
C PHE A 5 5.30 -2.82 -7.45
N LEU A 6 6.53 -3.05 -7.91
CA LEU A 6 7.65 -3.41 -7.02
C LEU A 6 7.97 -2.31 -6.01
N VAL A 7 7.95 -1.04 -6.42
CA VAL A 7 8.15 0.09 -5.50
C VAL A 7 7.04 0.15 -4.45
N LYS A 8 5.76 -0.07 -4.84
CA LYS A 8 4.64 -0.13 -3.90
C LYS A 8 4.81 -1.30 -2.92
N LEU A 9 5.09 -2.50 -3.43
CA LEU A 9 5.25 -3.71 -2.63
C LEU A 9 6.40 -3.58 -1.63
N LEU A 10 7.55 -3.05 -2.06
CA LEU A 10 8.70 -2.83 -1.16
C LEU A 10 8.40 -1.75 -0.12
N GLY A 11 7.81 -0.63 -0.53
CA GLY A 11 7.46 0.47 0.39
C GLY A 11 6.45 0.04 1.44
N ASN A 12 5.30 -0.49 1.00
CA ASN A 12 4.26 -1.02 1.88
C ASN A 12 4.83 -2.13 2.77
N GLY A 13 5.60 -3.05 2.19
CA GLY A 13 6.15 -4.18 2.92
C GLY A 13 7.12 -3.76 4.02
N ILE A 14 8.05 -2.85 3.73
CA ILE A 14 9.01 -2.33 4.73
C ILE A 14 8.26 -1.64 5.87
N ILE A 15 7.29 -0.77 5.56
CA ILE A 15 6.52 -0.04 6.57
C ILE A 15 5.77 -1.02 7.48
N VAL A 16 5.01 -1.95 6.89
CA VAL A 16 4.24 -2.95 7.67
C VAL A 16 5.16 -3.80 8.53
N ILE A 17 6.24 -4.35 7.97
CA ILE A 17 7.16 -5.21 8.72
C ILE A 17 7.75 -4.46 9.91
N VAL A 18 8.26 -3.26 9.67
CA VAL A 18 8.90 -2.44 10.71
C VAL A 18 7.88 -2.09 11.79
N MET A 19 6.71 -1.55 11.43
CA MET A 19 5.76 -1.11 12.44
C MET A 19 5.16 -2.27 13.24
N VAL A 20 4.81 -3.38 12.58
CA VAL A 20 4.27 -4.56 13.27
C VAL A 20 5.31 -5.16 14.21
N MET A 21 6.58 -5.24 13.82
CA MET A 21 7.63 -5.76 14.70
C MET A 21 7.99 -4.82 15.86
N LEU A 22 7.85 -3.49 15.66
CA LEU A 22 8.13 -2.51 16.71
C LEU A 22 7.00 -2.41 17.74
N LEU A 23 5.75 -2.56 17.30
CA LEU A 23 4.56 -2.35 18.11
C LEU A 23 3.96 -3.67 18.65
N SER A 24 4.58 -4.81 18.37
CA SER A 24 4.02 -6.11 18.73
C SER A 24 5.09 -7.18 18.94
N ASN A 25 4.65 -8.34 19.43
CA ASN A 25 5.43 -9.56 19.58
C ASN A 25 5.50 -10.41 18.28
N ALA A 26 5.16 -9.85 17.12
CA ALA A 26 5.21 -10.56 15.85
C ALA A 26 6.64 -10.98 15.48
N SER A 27 6.80 -12.21 14.99
CA SER A 27 8.04 -12.65 14.36
C SER A 27 8.27 -11.97 13.00
N PHE A 28 9.52 -11.92 12.56
CA PHE A 28 9.87 -11.42 11.23
C PHE A 28 9.11 -12.16 10.10
N ILE A 29 9.02 -13.49 10.17
CA ILE A 29 8.35 -14.28 9.15
C ILE A 29 6.86 -13.96 9.09
N SER A 30 6.20 -13.86 10.24
CA SER A 30 4.77 -13.54 10.30
C SER A 30 4.49 -12.09 9.83
N ALA A 31 5.38 -11.15 10.16
CA ALA A 31 5.31 -9.77 9.68
C ALA A 31 5.52 -9.69 8.15
N LEU A 32 6.49 -10.44 7.61
CA LEU A 32 6.77 -10.52 6.18
C LEU A 32 5.57 -11.08 5.40
N LEU A 33 4.98 -12.19 5.87
CA LEU A 33 3.80 -12.78 5.24
C LEU A 33 2.61 -11.82 5.26
N THR A 34 2.43 -11.08 6.35
CA THR A 34 1.39 -10.06 6.49
C THR A 34 1.60 -8.90 5.52
N ALA A 35 2.83 -8.39 5.42
CA ALA A 35 3.21 -7.38 4.45
C ALA A 35 2.97 -7.80 2.99
N LEU A 36 3.30 -9.05 2.66
CA LEU A 36 3.05 -9.60 1.32
C LEU A 36 1.56 -9.72 1.04
N ALA A 37 0.78 -10.27 1.98
CA ALA A 37 -0.66 -10.41 1.85
C ALA A 37 -1.34 -9.04 1.68
N LEU A 38 -0.98 -8.06 2.53
CA LEU A 38 -1.47 -6.68 2.44
C LEU A 38 -1.14 -6.05 1.09
N SER A 39 0.11 -6.15 0.64
CA SER A 39 0.55 -5.54 -0.63
C SER A 39 -0.19 -6.13 -1.84
N ILE A 40 -0.38 -7.46 -1.85
CA ILE A 40 -1.12 -8.14 -2.92
C ILE A 40 -2.60 -7.73 -2.92
N LEU A 41 -3.23 -7.72 -1.74
CA LEU A 41 -4.65 -7.39 -1.61
C LEU A 41 -4.93 -5.91 -1.90
N ALA A 42 -4.11 -4.99 -1.40
CA ALA A 42 -4.23 -3.56 -1.71
C ALA A 42 -4.08 -3.31 -3.22
N TYR A 43 -3.11 -3.94 -3.88
CA TYR A 43 -2.98 -3.84 -5.33
C TYR A 43 -4.21 -4.37 -6.07
N LEU A 44 -4.73 -5.53 -5.66
CA LEU A 44 -5.88 -6.13 -6.34
C LEU A 44 -7.15 -5.30 -6.13
N PHE A 45 -7.45 -4.94 -4.89
CA PHE A 45 -8.71 -4.29 -4.54
C PHE A 45 -8.69 -2.78 -4.76
N GLY A 46 -7.65 -2.07 -4.31
CA GLY A 46 -7.53 -0.63 -4.55
C GLY A 46 -7.07 -0.33 -5.96
N ASP A 47 -5.83 -0.67 -6.29
CA ASP A 47 -5.22 -0.18 -7.53
C ASP A 47 -5.86 -0.78 -8.79
N TYR A 48 -6.18 -2.07 -8.79
CA TYR A 48 -6.68 -2.73 -9.99
C TYR A 48 -8.20 -2.57 -10.17
N PHE A 49 -8.99 -2.70 -9.11
CA PHE A 49 -10.45 -2.60 -9.22
C PHE A 49 -11.01 -1.19 -9.04
N ILE A 50 -10.51 -0.45 -8.04
CA ILE A 50 -11.07 0.86 -7.64
C ILE A 50 -10.48 1.99 -8.49
N LEU A 51 -9.15 2.04 -8.65
CA LEU A 51 -8.47 3.17 -9.30
C LEU A 51 -8.96 3.46 -10.74
N PRO A 52 -9.21 2.48 -11.64
CA PRO A 52 -9.65 2.77 -13.00
C PRO A 52 -11.07 3.36 -13.09
N ARG A 53 -11.85 3.23 -12.01
CA ARG A 53 -13.26 3.63 -11.96
C ARG A 53 -13.49 4.86 -11.09
N THR A 54 -12.47 5.34 -10.39
CA THR A 54 -12.61 6.38 -9.35
C THR A 54 -11.44 7.37 -9.39
N ASN A 55 -11.14 8.01 -8.26
CA ASN A 55 -10.04 8.96 -8.10
C ASN A 55 -9.08 8.47 -7.02
N ASN A 56 -7.85 9.00 -6.98
CA ASN A 56 -6.79 8.55 -6.07
C ASN A 56 -7.23 8.51 -4.61
N ALA A 57 -7.95 9.55 -4.16
CA ALA A 57 -8.40 9.63 -2.77
C ALA A 57 -9.31 8.46 -2.38
N ILE A 58 -10.18 7.99 -3.29
CA ILE A 58 -11.06 6.86 -3.02
C ILE A 58 -10.26 5.55 -2.97
N ALA A 59 -9.31 5.38 -3.90
CA ALA A 59 -8.41 4.22 -3.88
C ALA A 59 -7.59 4.14 -2.59
N THR A 60 -7.01 5.26 -2.14
CA THR A 60 -6.27 5.33 -0.88
C THR A 60 -7.15 4.98 0.33
N VAL A 61 -8.39 5.47 0.38
CA VAL A 61 -9.30 5.14 1.50
C VAL A 61 -9.62 3.64 1.54
N VAL A 62 -9.80 3.02 0.37
CA VAL A 62 -10.03 1.57 0.28
C VAL A 62 -8.78 0.79 0.70
N ASP A 63 -7.59 1.20 0.26
CA ASP A 63 -6.34 0.56 0.67
C ASP A 63 -6.12 0.70 2.19
N ALA A 64 -6.35 1.88 2.77
CA ALA A 64 -6.25 2.10 4.21
C ALA A 64 -7.26 1.23 4.99
N PHE A 65 -8.50 1.11 4.51
CA PHE A 65 -9.51 0.25 5.10
C PHE A 65 -9.11 -1.23 5.05
N LEU A 66 -8.53 -1.68 3.93
CA LEU A 66 -7.98 -3.03 3.81
C LEU A 66 -6.83 -3.26 4.79
N VAL A 67 -5.91 -2.30 4.93
CA VAL A 67 -4.83 -2.38 5.93
C VAL A 67 -5.40 -2.56 7.34
N PHE A 68 -6.39 -1.75 7.71
CA PHE A 68 -7.03 -1.83 9.02
C PHE A 68 -7.65 -3.20 9.29
N ILE A 69 -8.53 -3.65 8.39
CA ILE A 69 -9.26 -4.91 8.58
C ILE A 69 -8.31 -6.10 8.60
N LEU A 70 -7.34 -6.15 7.69
CA LEU A 70 -6.42 -7.28 7.59
C LEU A 70 -5.46 -7.33 8.77
N LEU A 71 -4.92 -6.19 9.22
CA LEU A 71 -4.10 -6.16 10.43
C LEU A 71 -4.90 -6.55 11.66
N TRP A 72 -6.14 -6.07 11.79
CA TRP A 72 -7.01 -6.47 12.90
C TRP A 72 -7.29 -7.97 12.90
N ALA A 73 -7.67 -8.53 11.74
CA ALA A 73 -7.94 -9.96 11.62
C ALA A 73 -6.69 -10.80 11.88
N ILE A 74 -5.54 -10.45 11.30
CA ILE A 74 -4.29 -11.19 11.46
C ILE A 74 -3.78 -11.08 12.90
N ALA A 75 -3.78 -9.88 13.49
CA ALA A 75 -3.35 -9.68 14.87
C ALA A 75 -4.20 -10.50 15.86
N ALA A 76 -5.53 -10.54 15.65
CA ALA A 76 -6.43 -11.33 16.48
C ALA A 76 -6.20 -12.85 16.34
N ASN A 77 -5.95 -13.34 15.12
CA ASN A 77 -5.72 -14.77 14.86
C ASN A 77 -4.30 -15.23 15.26
N ALA A 78 -3.31 -14.33 15.19
CA ALA A 78 -1.92 -14.61 15.54
C ALA A 78 -1.58 -14.25 16.99
N GLU A 79 -2.58 -13.83 17.79
CA GLU A 79 -2.44 -13.41 19.19
C GLU A 79 -1.34 -12.35 19.38
N TRP A 80 -1.29 -11.38 18.47
CA TRP A 80 -0.35 -10.27 18.57
C TRP A 80 -0.81 -9.27 19.62
N THR A 81 0.16 -8.67 20.30
CA THR A 81 -0.02 -7.63 21.33
C THR A 81 -0.42 -6.26 20.76
N LEU A 82 -0.78 -6.19 19.48
CA LEU A 82 -1.24 -4.97 18.82
C LEU A 82 -2.57 -4.51 19.39
N SER A 83 -2.56 -3.31 19.98
CA SER A 83 -3.77 -2.60 20.35
C SER A 83 -4.48 -2.02 19.12
N LEU A 84 -5.78 -1.75 19.26
CA LEU A 84 -6.57 -1.11 18.21
C LEU A 84 -5.99 0.26 17.81
N SER A 85 -5.45 1.02 18.78
CA SER A 85 -4.79 2.31 18.53
C SER A 85 -3.54 2.18 17.68
N GLU A 86 -2.74 1.14 17.88
CA GLU A 86 -1.53 0.90 17.07
C GLU A 86 -1.90 0.44 15.67
N ILE A 87 -2.94 -0.40 15.52
CA ILE A 87 -3.46 -0.77 14.20
C ILE A 87 -3.93 0.48 13.45
N LEU A 88 -4.68 1.37 14.09
CA LEU A 88 -5.08 2.65 13.50
C LEU A 88 -3.88 3.52 13.11
N ALA A 89 -2.84 3.57 13.95
CA ALA A 89 -1.62 4.31 13.64
C ALA A 89 -0.93 3.76 12.38
N ILE A 90 -0.79 2.43 12.27
CA ILE A 90 -0.24 1.77 11.07
C ILE A 90 -1.10 2.09 9.85
N THR A 91 -2.43 1.98 9.96
CA THR A 91 -3.37 2.33 8.88
C THR A 91 -3.19 3.76 8.39
N ILE A 92 -3.05 4.73 9.30
CA ILE A 92 -2.84 6.14 8.94
C ILE A 92 -1.52 6.33 8.20
N VAL A 93 -0.43 5.74 8.72
CA VAL A 93 0.90 5.83 8.08
C VAL A 93 0.87 5.22 6.68
N MET A 94 0.23 4.05 6.53
CA MET A 94 0.06 3.39 5.24
C MET A 94 -0.77 4.24 4.26
N GLY A 95 -1.92 4.77 4.69
CA GLY A 95 -2.75 5.62 3.84
C GLY A 95 -2.04 6.89 3.37
N VAL A 96 -1.26 7.54 4.26
CA VAL A 96 -0.44 8.70 3.88
C VAL A 96 0.62 8.30 2.85
N PHE A 97 1.34 7.20 3.09
CA PHE A 97 2.35 6.70 2.16
C PHE A 97 1.76 6.38 0.78
N GLU A 98 0.64 5.67 0.74
CA GLU A 98 -0.02 5.28 -0.51
C GLU A 98 -0.56 6.46 -1.29
N TRP A 99 -1.09 7.48 -0.60
CA TRP A 99 -1.51 8.72 -1.24
C TRP A 99 -0.35 9.42 -1.96
N PHE A 100 0.81 9.54 -1.31
CA PHE A 100 2.01 10.09 -1.94
C PHE A 100 2.47 9.25 -3.12
N LEU A 101 2.42 7.92 -2.99
CA LEU A 101 2.82 6.98 -4.02
C LEU A 101 1.91 7.07 -5.26
N HIS A 102 0.58 7.13 -5.09
CA HIS A 102 -0.37 7.37 -6.18
C HIS A 102 -0.11 8.72 -6.88
N ALA A 103 0.08 9.79 -6.10
CA ALA A 103 0.36 11.12 -6.64
C ALA A 103 1.68 11.16 -7.44
N TRP A 104 2.71 10.47 -6.95
CA TRP A 104 3.98 10.32 -7.65
C TRP A 104 3.83 9.52 -8.94
N MET A 105 3.13 8.38 -8.90
CA MET A 105 2.94 7.50 -10.06
C MET A 105 2.17 8.15 -11.20
N LEU A 106 1.23 9.06 -10.90
CA LEU A 106 0.49 9.84 -11.90
C LEU A 106 1.37 10.90 -12.57
N ARG A 107 2.17 11.65 -11.79
CA ARG A 107 3.10 12.64 -12.33
C ARG A 107 4.09 12.01 -13.30
N ASP A 108 4.57 10.81 -12.97
CA ASP A 108 5.51 10.08 -13.81
C ASP A 108 4.83 9.43 -15.04
N GLY A 109 3.55 9.08 -14.92
CA GLY A 109 2.73 8.64 -16.06
C GLY A 109 2.49 9.73 -17.11
N ILE A 110 2.20 10.95 -16.67
CA ILE A 110 1.97 12.11 -17.55
C ILE A 110 3.25 12.51 -18.31
N ARG A 111 4.43 12.40 -17.68
CA ARG A 111 5.70 12.75 -18.33
C ARG A 111 6.05 11.85 -19.53
N ARG A 112 5.69 10.56 -19.50
CA ARG A 112 6.05 9.62 -20.58
C ARG A 112 5.27 9.85 -21.89
N ASP A 113 4.02 10.33 -21.84
CA ASP A 113 3.23 10.63 -23.06
C ASP A 113 3.79 11.88 -23.78
N SER A 114 4.19 12.90 -23.03
CA SER A 114 4.73 14.14 -23.60
C SER A 114 6.05 13.96 -24.38
N SER A 115 6.87 12.96 -24.04
CA SER A 115 8.11 12.67 -24.77
C SER A 115 7.93 11.90 -26.08
N VAL A 116 6.78 11.27 -26.30
CA VAL A 116 6.51 10.52 -27.54
C VAL A 116 6.04 11.47 -28.65
N ARG A 117 5.19 12.46 -28.33
CA ARG A 117 4.67 13.40 -29.35
C ARG A 117 5.70 14.32 -29.99
N VAL A 118 6.85 14.56 -29.35
CA VAL A 118 7.88 15.46 -29.91
C VAL A 118 8.71 14.77 -30.99
N ARG A 119 8.68 13.43 -31.08
CA ARG A 119 9.50 12.68 -32.04
C ARG A 119 8.82 12.45 -33.39
N ASP A 120 7.49 12.52 -33.45
CA ASP A 120 6.72 12.33 -34.69
C ASP A 120 6.44 13.63 -35.47
N ALA A 121 7.01 14.75 -35.02
CA ALA A 121 6.84 16.07 -35.63
C ALA A 121 8.09 16.55 -36.41
N ARG A 122 8.98 15.66 -36.85
CA ARG A 122 10.16 15.99 -37.65
C ARG A 122 10.24 15.17 -38.93
#